data_AF-A0A1Y4B6K0-F1
#
_entry.id   AF-A0A1Y4B6K0-F1
#
_cell.length_a   1.000
_cell.length_b   1.000
_cell.length_c   1.000
_cell.angle_alpha   90.00
_cell.angle_beta   90.00
_cell.angle_gamma   90.00
#
_symmetry.space_group_name_H-M   'P 1'
#
loop_
_entity.id
_entity.type
_entity.pdbx_description
1 polymer ?
#
loop_
_entity_poly.entity_id
_entity_poly.type
_entity_poly.pdbx_seq_one_letter_code
_entity_poly.pdbx_strand_id
1 'polypeptide(L)'
;MKDFFITYQSEIVTATISFVVALFTTLLTHFLGNFKLSYTEKLKITSELSKRKYEGITKIRKEITILSQYENLCVTETEDSLIPENIGQKVYTPACCYSYETLMKISSILNDLHGEFGYCLRHTSVIYLVYIKNFLMDYALKYNKAGISDEELRWASVPLYGGIRKWYKRFDKELIRSMNRPSMKYFAHSGLKYNLLLKIYGLYFERTEPYKYMNDEKSILNQMIHNRDEMIAQYEETIIEKSDEIASKLS
;
A
#
# COMPACT_ATOMS: atom_id res chain seq x y z
N MET A 1 83.03 4.68 10.99
CA MET A 1 81.69 4.32 10.47
C MET A 1 81.39 2.82 10.60
N LYS A 2 82.27 1.90 10.16
CA LYS A 2 82.06 0.44 10.35
C LYS A 2 81.97 0.03 11.83
N ASP A 3 82.88 0.49 12.69
CA ASP A 3 82.87 0.11 14.12
C ASP A 3 81.63 0.61 14.86
N PHE A 4 81.17 1.84 14.55
CA PHE A 4 79.93 2.39 15.10
C PHE A 4 78.70 1.55 14.68
N PHE A 5 78.66 1.10 13.43
CA PHE A 5 77.55 0.28 12.93
C PHE A 5 77.56 -1.12 13.54
N ILE A 6 78.72 -1.69 13.85
CA ILE A 6 78.87 -3.02 14.48
C ILE A 6 78.51 -2.94 15.97
N THR A 7 78.98 -1.91 16.70
CA THR A 7 78.70 -1.74 18.13
C THR A 7 77.23 -1.43 18.40
N TYR A 8 76.59 -0.61 17.56
CA TYR A 8 75.21 -0.17 17.75
C TYR A 8 74.18 -0.94 16.90
N GLN A 9 74.60 -1.98 16.17
CA GLN A 9 73.73 -2.74 15.25
C GLN A 9 72.47 -3.27 15.94
N SER A 10 72.65 -3.86 17.13
CA SER A 10 71.57 -4.42 17.93
C SER A 10 70.56 -3.35 18.37
N GLU A 11 71.06 -2.19 18.79
CA GLU A 11 70.23 -1.06 19.24
C GLU A 11 69.45 -0.42 18.08
N ILE A 12 70.09 -0.26 16.91
CA ILE A 12 69.45 0.27 15.70
C ILE A 12 68.36 -0.69 15.20
N VAL A 13 68.63 -2.00 15.16
CA VAL A 13 67.64 -3.01 14.75
C VAL A 13 66.48 -3.04 15.73
N THR A 14 66.76 -3.00 17.04
CA THR A 14 65.72 -2.97 18.08
C THR A 14 64.86 -1.72 17.96
N ALA A 15 65.46 -0.54 17.80
CA ALA A 15 64.75 0.72 17.61
C ALA A 15 63.90 0.71 16.33
N THR A 16 64.41 0.14 15.24
CA THR A 16 63.68 0.00 13.98
C THR A 16 62.48 -0.93 14.13
N ILE A 17 62.66 -2.09 14.79
CA ILE A 17 61.56 -3.02 15.08
C ILE A 17 60.52 -2.34 15.97
N SER A 18 60.93 -1.67 17.04
CA SER A 18 60.02 -0.94 17.94
C SER A 18 59.24 0.15 17.21
N PHE A 19 59.89 0.90 16.32
CA PHE A 19 59.24 1.93 15.50
C PHE A 19 58.21 1.33 14.55
N VAL A 20 58.57 0.25 13.83
CA VAL A 20 57.68 -0.43 12.89
C VAL A 20 56.48 -1.04 13.62
N VAL A 21 56.70 -1.70 14.76
CA VAL A 21 55.63 -2.26 15.59
C VAL A 21 54.71 -1.16 16.11
N ALA A 22 55.26 -0.04 16.60
CA ALA A 22 54.47 1.09 17.04
C ALA A 22 53.60 1.64 15.90
N LEU A 23 54.18 1.85 14.71
CA LEU A 23 53.49 2.37 13.54
C LEU A 23 52.36 1.44 13.07
N PHE A 24 52.62 0.13 13.00
CA PHE A 24 51.58 -0.85 12.69
C PHE A 24 50.48 -0.91 13.75
N THR A 25 50.85 -0.82 15.04
CA THR A 25 49.89 -0.83 16.14
C THR A 25 48.98 0.40 16.08
N THR A 26 49.53 1.59 15.80
CA THR A 26 48.75 2.82 15.65
C THR A 26 47.80 2.75 14.45
N LEU A 27 48.29 2.29 13.29
CA LEU A 27 47.46 2.09 12.09
C LEU A 27 46.32 1.09 12.34
N LEU A 28 46.63 -0.06 12.95
CA LEU A 28 45.64 -1.09 13.26
C LEU A 28 44.60 -0.58 14.26
N THR A 29 45.03 0.14 15.30
CA THR A 29 44.13 0.70 16.31
C THR A 29 43.18 1.73 15.69
N HIS A 30 43.70 2.60 14.81
CA HIS A 30 42.88 3.58 14.09
C HIS A 30 41.89 2.90 13.13
N PHE A 31 42.34 1.88 12.39
CA PHE A 31 41.48 1.10 11.49
C PHE A 31 40.36 0.37 12.24
N LEU A 32 40.70 -0.33 13.33
CA LEU A 32 39.73 -1.03 14.18
C LEU A 32 38.76 -0.05 14.86
N GLY A 33 39.24 1.11 15.29
CA GLY A 33 38.43 2.19 15.84
C GLY A 33 37.38 2.68 14.84
N ASN A 34 37.80 2.99 13.61
CA ASN A 34 36.90 3.43 12.54
C ASN A 34 35.91 2.33 12.13
N PHE A 35 36.36 1.08 12.05
CA PHE A 35 35.47 -0.05 11.76
C PHE A 35 34.40 -0.21 12.84
N LYS A 36 34.80 -0.13 14.13
CA LYS A 36 33.88 -0.19 15.27
C LYS A 36 32.84 0.94 15.20
N LEU A 37 33.27 2.17 14.94
CA LEU A 37 32.37 3.32 14.80
C LEU A 37 31.34 3.12 13.68
N SER A 38 31.81 2.78 12.48
CA SER A 38 30.93 2.52 11.33
C SER A 38 29.95 1.37 11.59
N TYR A 39 30.40 0.30 12.25
CA TYR A 39 29.54 -0.82 12.65
C TYR A 39 28.49 -0.38 13.68
N THR A 40 28.86 0.40 14.69
CA THR A 40 27.91 0.92 15.70
C THR A 40 26.87 1.85 15.09
N GLU A 41 27.26 2.72 14.15
CA GLU A 41 26.32 3.58 13.43
C GLU A 41 25.34 2.75 12.58
N LYS A 42 25.83 1.76 11.85
CA LYS A 42 24.97 0.84 11.08
C LYS A 42 23.99 0.09 11.97
N LEU A 43 24.42 -0.37 13.15
CA LEU A 43 23.54 -1.00 14.13
C LEU A 43 22.48 -0.04 14.67
N LYS A 44 22.85 1.21 14.96
CA LYS A 44 21.92 2.24 15.43
C LYS A 44 20.85 2.52 14.37
N ILE A 45 21.24 2.74 13.11
CA ILE A 45 20.34 2.94 11.98
C ILE A 45 19.42 1.73 11.79
N THR A 46 19.98 0.51 11.84
CA THR A 46 19.21 -0.74 11.73
C THR A 46 18.16 -0.88 12.85
N SER A 47 18.53 -0.51 14.08
CA SER A 47 17.64 -0.54 15.24
C SER A 47 16.50 0.47 15.09
N GLU A 48 16.82 1.71 14.72
CA GLU A 48 15.83 2.76 14.49
C GLU A 48 14.89 2.43 13.33
N LEU A 49 15.42 1.92 12.22
CA LEU A 49 14.64 1.46 11.08
C LEU A 49 13.73 0.29 11.46
N SER A 50 14.22 -0.64 12.28
CA SER A 50 13.42 -1.78 12.75
C SER A 50 12.28 -1.32 13.67
N LYS A 51 12.52 -0.32 14.53
CA LYS A 51 11.50 0.31 15.36
C LYS A 51 10.44 1.02 14.51
N ARG A 52 10.86 1.86 13.57
CA ARG A 52 9.96 2.56 12.62
C ARG A 52 9.14 1.57 11.78
N LYS A 53 9.76 0.50 11.30
CA LYS A 53 9.05 -0.56 10.58
C LYS A 53 7.99 -1.24 11.46
N TYR A 54 8.31 -1.58 12.71
CA TYR A 54 7.37 -2.21 13.63
C TYR A 54 6.17 -1.29 13.91
N GLU A 55 6.43 0.00 14.17
CA GLU A 55 5.40 1.02 14.34
C GLU A 55 4.51 1.12 13.10
N GLY A 56 5.10 1.26 11.91
CA GLY A 56 4.38 1.36 10.65
C GLY A 56 3.51 0.14 10.36
N ILE A 57 4.07 -1.07 10.54
CA ILE A 57 3.30 -2.31 10.38
C ILE A 57 2.13 -2.36 11.37
N THR A 58 2.35 -1.98 12.64
CA THR A 58 1.30 -2.00 13.66
C THR A 58 0.16 -1.04 13.31
N LYS A 59 0.49 0.19 12.92
CA LYS A 59 -0.48 1.20 12.45
C LYS A 59 -1.25 0.69 11.22
N ILE A 60 -0.55 0.20 10.19
CA ILE A 60 -1.20 -0.33 8.98
C ILE A 60 -2.14 -1.49 9.32
N ARG A 61 -1.69 -2.46 10.12
CA ARG A 61 -2.51 -3.63 10.51
C ARG A 61 -3.80 -3.22 11.22
N LYS A 62 -3.70 -2.24 12.13
CA LYS A 62 -4.86 -1.70 12.83
C LYS A 62 -5.89 -1.17 11.82
N GLU A 63 -5.47 -0.34 10.89
CA GLU A 63 -6.37 0.34 9.95
C GLU A 63 -6.93 -0.63 8.89
N ILE A 64 -6.12 -1.56 8.34
CA ILE A 64 -6.62 -2.53 7.35
C ILE A 64 -7.58 -3.58 7.94
N THR A 65 -7.74 -3.65 9.26
CA THR A 65 -8.68 -4.59 9.91
C THR A 65 -10.11 -4.37 9.42
N ILE A 66 -10.47 -3.13 9.06
CA ILE A 66 -11.77 -2.80 8.46
C ILE A 66 -12.05 -3.57 7.16
N LEU A 67 -11.02 -3.95 6.40
CA LEU A 67 -11.15 -4.74 5.17
C LEU A 67 -11.60 -6.19 5.44
N SER A 68 -11.48 -6.64 6.68
CA SER A 68 -11.93 -7.97 7.12
C SER A 68 -13.35 -7.97 7.70
N GLN A 69 -13.84 -6.78 8.05
CA GLN A 69 -15.13 -6.55 8.69
C GLN A 69 -16.23 -6.41 7.65
N TYR A 70 -17.46 -6.61 8.10
CA TYR A 70 -18.64 -6.53 7.28
C TYR A 70 -19.79 -5.95 8.09
N GLU A 71 -20.72 -5.31 7.38
CA GLU A 71 -21.98 -4.80 7.93
C GLU A 71 -23.14 -5.58 7.35
N ASN A 72 -24.14 -5.89 8.17
CA ASN A 72 -25.35 -6.59 7.73
C ASN A 72 -26.28 -5.60 7.04
N LEU A 73 -26.75 -5.92 5.83
CA LEU A 73 -27.77 -5.12 5.15
C LEU A 73 -29.18 -5.65 5.42
N CYS A 74 -29.38 -6.97 5.34
CA CYS A 74 -30.63 -7.61 5.71
C CYS A 74 -30.47 -9.14 5.79
N VAL A 75 -31.50 -9.80 6.34
CA VAL A 75 -31.82 -11.19 6.03
C VAL A 75 -32.84 -11.13 4.91
N THR A 76 -32.55 -11.72 3.75
CA THR A 76 -33.51 -11.76 2.63
C THR A 76 -34.72 -12.60 3.04
N GLU A 77 -35.83 -11.95 3.36
CA GLU A 77 -37.13 -12.56 3.54
C GLU A 77 -38.00 -12.20 2.33
N THR A 78 -38.07 -13.12 1.37
CA THR A 78 -39.03 -13.23 0.25
C THR A 78 -39.15 -12.09 -0.81
N GLU A 79 -39.09 -12.54 -2.08
CA GLU A 79 -39.52 -11.98 -3.38
C GLU A 79 -39.05 -10.59 -3.86
N ASP A 80 -38.79 -9.60 -3.01
CA ASP A 80 -38.39 -8.24 -3.45
C ASP A 80 -36.87 -7.98 -3.43
N SER A 81 -36.03 -9.02 -3.33
CA SER A 81 -34.59 -8.82 -3.34
C SER A 81 -34.09 -8.44 -4.73
N LEU A 82 -33.43 -7.28 -4.85
CA LEU A 82 -32.72 -6.81 -6.06
C LEU A 82 -31.67 -7.81 -6.61
N ILE A 83 -31.31 -8.83 -5.82
CA ILE A 83 -30.37 -9.90 -6.20
C ILE A 83 -31.03 -11.26 -5.89
N PRO A 84 -31.70 -11.90 -6.86
CA PRO A 84 -32.48 -13.14 -6.68
C PRO A 84 -31.68 -14.33 -6.14
N GLU A 85 -30.36 -14.32 -6.30
CA GLU A 85 -29.43 -15.39 -5.91
C GLU A 85 -29.27 -15.51 -4.38
N ASN A 86 -29.76 -14.55 -3.61
CA ASN A 86 -29.46 -14.41 -2.18
C ASN A 86 -30.60 -14.80 -1.23
N ILE A 87 -31.72 -15.37 -1.71
CA ILE A 87 -32.87 -15.74 -0.85
C ILE A 87 -32.43 -16.66 0.31
N GLY A 88 -32.78 -16.28 1.54
CA GLY A 88 -32.37 -16.92 2.80
C GLY A 88 -30.93 -16.66 3.27
N GLN A 89 -30.12 -15.86 2.55
CA GLN A 89 -28.74 -15.54 2.92
C GLN A 89 -28.62 -14.16 3.59
N LYS A 90 -27.73 -14.07 4.58
CA LYS A 90 -27.36 -12.77 5.15
C LYS A 90 -26.53 -12.02 4.10
N VAL A 91 -27.04 -10.86 3.68
CA VAL A 91 -26.34 -9.99 2.73
C VAL A 91 -25.43 -9.06 3.50
N TYR A 92 -24.14 -9.08 3.16
CA TYR A 92 -23.12 -8.30 3.83
C TYR A 92 -22.43 -7.35 2.87
N THR A 93 -22.17 -6.13 3.33
CA THR A 93 -21.31 -5.18 2.63
C THR A 93 -19.96 -5.06 3.34
N PRO A 94 -18.83 -4.84 2.63
CA PRO A 94 -17.57 -4.53 3.29
C PRO A 94 -17.72 -3.30 4.18
N ALA A 95 -17.24 -3.36 5.43
CA ALA A 95 -17.35 -2.22 6.35
C ALA A 95 -16.65 -0.96 5.82
N CYS A 96 -15.57 -1.14 5.04
CA CYS A 96 -14.87 -0.03 4.37
C CYS A 96 -15.69 0.66 3.28
N CYS A 97 -16.79 0.07 2.84
CA CYS A 97 -17.70 0.59 1.81
C CYS A 97 -19.08 0.94 2.39
N TYR A 98 -19.20 1.10 3.72
CA TYR A 98 -20.49 1.36 4.35
C TYR A 98 -21.04 2.77 4.05
N SER A 99 -20.13 3.75 3.91
CA SER A 99 -20.44 5.11 3.49
C SER A 99 -19.28 5.67 2.68
N TYR A 100 -19.56 6.68 1.87
CA TYR A 100 -18.52 7.42 1.14
C TYR A 100 -17.46 7.98 2.07
N GLU A 101 -17.87 8.53 3.22
CA GLU A 101 -16.96 9.04 4.25
C GLU A 101 -16.01 7.94 4.74
N THR A 102 -16.54 6.75 5.04
CA THR A 102 -15.74 5.62 5.52
C THR A 102 -14.73 5.18 4.48
N LEU A 103 -15.15 5.09 3.21
CA LEU A 103 -14.33 4.70 2.09
C LEU A 103 -13.18 5.71 1.84
N MET A 104 -13.49 7.00 1.81
CA MET A 104 -12.50 8.06 1.64
C MET A 104 -11.54 8.13 2.82
N LYS A 105 -12.04 7.98 4.04
CA LYS A 105 -11.23 7.99 5.26
C LYS A 105 -10.20 6.87 5.25
N ILE A 106 -10.60 5.62 4.99
CA ILE A 106 -9.63 4.52 4.93
C ILE A 106 -8.63 4.71 3.79
N SER A 107 -9.08 5.19 2.61
CA SER A 107 -8.20 5.47 1.48
C SER A 107 -7.12 6.51 1.83
N SER A 108 -7.52 7.61 2.47
CA SER A 108 -6.60 8.67 2.94
C SER A 108 -5.61 8.12 3.97
N ILE A 109 -6.10 7.43 5.01
CA ILE A 109 -5.26 6.86 6.07
C ILE A 109 -4.20 5.92 5.47
N LEU A 110 -4.58 5.04 4.54
CA LEU A 110 -3.63 4.13 3.91
C LEU A 110 -2.63 4.86 3.01
N ASN A 111 -3.01 5.98 2.40
CA ASN A 111 -2.11 6.82 1.63
C ASN A 111 -1.08 7.54 2.52
N ASP A 112 -1.53 8.06 3.66
CA ASP A 112 -0.66 8.73 4.63
C ASP A 112 0.34 7.74 5.25
N LEU A 113 -0.14 6.56 5.65
CA LEU A 113 0.72 5.50 6.16
C LEU A 113 1.70 4.97 5.10
N HIS A 114 1.31 4.97 3.82
CA HIS A 114 2.23 4.68 2.73
C HIS A 114 3.34 5.73 2.60
N GLY A 115 2.99 7.02 2.70
CA GLY A 115 3.97 8.11 2.70
C GLY A 115 4.92 8.08 3.90
N GLU A 116 4.38 7.83 5.10
CA GLU A 116 5.14 7.85 6.35
C GLU A 116 6.05 6.62 6.51
N PHE A 117 5.57 5.42 6.12
CA PHE A 117 6.25 4.15 6.42
C PHE A 117 6.67 3.34 5.21
N GLY A 118 6.30 3.73 3.98
CA GLY A 118 6.55 2.97 2.76
C GLY A 118 7.99 2.50 2.63
N TYR A 119 8.96 3.39 2.84
CA TYR A 119 10.39 3.10 2.72
C TYR A 119 10.91 2.05 3.73
N CYS A 120 10.19 1.79 4.82
CA CYS A 120 10.53 0.77 5.81
C CYS A 120 9.96 -0.61 5.46
N LEU A 121 8.99 -0.65 4.54
CA LEU A 121 8.25 -1.85 4.19
C LEU A 121 8.93 -2.58 3.03
N ARG A 122 8.78 -3.90 2.99
CA ARG A 122 9.27 -4.70 1.87
C ARG A 122 8.48 -4.37 0.61
N HIS A 123 9.10 -4.61 -0.54
CA HIS A 123 8.43 -4.44 -1.83
C HIS A 123 7.04 -5.10 -1.89
N THR A 124 6.91 -6.35 -1.42
CA THR A 124 5.62 -7.05 -1.42
C THR A 124 4.57 -6.36 -0.55
N SER A 125 4.94 -5.96 0.68
CA SER A 125 4.04 -5.23 1.59
C SER A 125 3.59 -3.90 1.01
N VAL A 126 4.51 -3.12 0.41
CA VAL A 126 4.16 -1.85 -0.24
C VAL A 126 3.29 -2.07 -1.46
N ILE A 127 3.56 -3.10 -2.26
CA ILE A 127 2.71 -3.42 -3.42
C ILE A 127 1.28 -3.70 -2.97
N TYR A 128 1.06 -4.55 -1.96
CA TYR A 128 -0.29 -4.76 -1.42
C TYR A 128 -0.93 -3.46 -0.94
N LEU A 129 -0.20 -2.63 -0.19
CA LEU A 129 -0.69 -1.34 0.29
C LEU A 129 -1.11 -0.42 -0.87
N VAL A 130 -0.29 -0.34 -1.91
CA VAL A 130 -0.56 0.48 -3.11
C VAL A 130 -1.77 -0.03 -3.89
N TYR A 131 -1.88 -1.34 -4.13
CA TYR A 131 -3.02 -1.88 -4.87
C TYR A 131 -4.34 -1.74 -4.12
N ILE A 132 -4.33 -1.93 -2.79
CA ILE A 132 -5.52 -1.78 -1.96
C ILE A 132 -5.92 -0.31 -1.88
N LYS A 133 -4.98 0.61 -1.59
CA LYS A 133 -5.31 2.04 -1.48
C LYS A 133 -5.81 2.61 -2.81
N ASN A 134 -5.16 2.24 -3.92
CA ASN A 134 -5.56 2.70 -5.24
C ASN A 134 -6.93 2.14 -5.62
N PHE A 135 -7.20 0.87 -5.36
CA PHE A 135 -8.53 0.29 -5.58
C PHE A 135 -9.62 1.06 -4.82
N LEU A 136 -9.40 1.33 -3.52
CA LEU A 136 -10.39 2.06 -2.71
C LEU A 136 -10.61 3.48 -3.23
N MET A 137 -9.55 4.15 -3.67
CA MET A 137 -9.63 5.48 -4.28
C MET A 137 -10.37 5.46 -5.62
N ASP A 138 -10.02 4.54 -6.51
CA ASP A 138 -10.66 4.39 -7.83
C ASP A 138 -12.15 4.05 -7.67
N TYR A 139 -12.47 3.20 -6.70
CA TYR A 139 -13.84 2.85 -6.34
C TYR A 139 -14.62 4.07 -5.82
N ALA A 140 -14.01 4.87 -4.93
CA ALA A 140 -14.62 6.11 -4.43
C ALA A 140 -14.84 7.13 -5.55
N LEU A 141 -13.92 7.24 -6.50
CA LEU A 141 -14.04 8.12 -7.66
C LEU A 141 -15.17 7.66 -8.59
N LYS A 142 -15.29 6.35 -8.86
CA LYS A 142 -16.40 5.81 -9.64
C LYS A 142 -17.75 6.05 -8.97
N TYR A 143 -17.83 5.80 -7.66
CA TYR A 143 -19.00 6.12 -6.85
C TYR A 143 -19.38 7.60 -6.95
N ASN A 144 -18.41 8.51 -6.79
CA ASN A 144 -18.68 9.95 -6.85
C ASN A 144 -19.18 10.40 -8.23
N LYS A 145 -18.64 9.80 -9.31
CA LYS A 145 -19.13 10.03 -10.68
C LYS A 145 -20.55 9.51 -10.88
N ALA A 146 -20.83 8.32 -10.36
CA ALA A 146 -22.17 7.74 -10.36
C ALA A 146 -23.15 8.57 -9.52
N GLY A 147 -22.65 9.40 -8.59
CA GLY A 147 -23.38 10.25 -7.65
C GLY A 147 -24.55 9.53 -6.99
N ILE A 148 -24.30 8.27 -6.65
CA ILE A 148 -25.22 7.38 -5.93
C ILE A 148 -25.15 7.69 -4.43
N SER A 149 -26.19 7.29 -3.70
CA SER A 149 -26.33 7.45 -2.26
C SER A 149 -25.49 6.43 -1.48
N ASP A 150 -25.28 6.68 -0.18
CA ASP A 150 -24.61 5.73 0.71
C ASP A 150 -25.35 4.37 0.78
N GLU A 151 -26.67 4.37 0.58
CA GLU A 151 -27.45 3.13 0.53
C GLU A 151 -27.13 2.31 -0.73
N GLU A 152 -27.12 2.96 -1.90
CA GLU A 152 -26.74 2.33 -3.16
C GLU A 152 -25.27 1.87 -3.15
N LEU A 153 -24.36 2.61 -2.51
CA LEU A 153 -22.97 2.18 -2.28
C LEU A 153 -22.91 0.83 -1.59
N ARG A 154 -23.68 0.66 -0.51
CA ARG A 154 -23.65 -0.55 0.31
C ARG A 154 -24.05 -1.76 -0.53
N TRP A 155 -25.12 -1.62 -1.32
CA TRP A 155 -25.62 -2.66 -2.21
C TRP A 155 -24.67 -2.97 -3.35
N ALA A 156 -24.17 -1.95 -4.05
CA ALA A 156 -23.17 -2.11 -5.11
C ALA A 156 -21.89 -2.77 -4.59
N SER A 157 -21.54 -2.58 -3.32
CA SER A 157 -20.31 -3.11 -2.73
C SER A 157 -20.41 -4.55 -2.22
N VAL A 158 -21.59 -5.16 -2.17
CA VAL A 158 -21.79 -6.55 -1.69
C VAL A 158 -20.84 -7.55 -2.38
N PRO A 159 -20.69 -7.56 -3.72
CA PRO A 159 -19.82 -8.51 -4.42
C PRO A 159 -18.33 -8.36 -4.08
N LEU A 160 -17.92 -7.23 -3.49
CA LEU A 160 -16.52 -6.95 -3.18
C LEU A 160 -16.04 -7.67 -1.92
N TYR A 161 -16.93 -8.03 -0.99
CA TYR A 161 -16.55 -8.51 0.34
C TYR A 161 -15.64 -9.74 0.29
N GLY A 162 -16.00 -10.76 -0.50
CA GLY A 162 -15.21 -11.98 -0.64
C GLY A 162 -13.79 -11.70 -1.12
N GLY A 163 -13.64 -10.82 -2.11
CA GLY A 163 -12.37 -10.42 -2.68
C GLY A 163 -11.51 -9.57 -1.75
N ILE A 164 -12.10 -8.53 -1.16
CA ILE A 164 -11.42 -7.62 -0.22
C ILE A 164 -10.94 -8.40 1.01
N ARG A 165 -11.75 -9.31 1.56
CA ARG A 165 -11.36 -10.15 2.68
C ARG A 165 -10.20 -11.09 2.34
N LYS A 166 -10.14 -11.61 1.11
CA LYS A 166 -8.99 -12.41 0.62
C LYS A 166 -7.73 -11.55 0.55
N TRP A 167 -7.83 -10.31 0.07
CA TRP A 167 -6.70 -9.37 0.07
C TRP A 167 -6.21 -9.07 1.48
N TYR A 168 -7.10 -8.76 2.42
CA TYR A 168 -6.77 -8.55 3.83
C TYR A 168 -5.95 -9.71 4.40
N LYS A 169 -6.44 -10.95 4.27
CA LYS A 169 -5.77 -12.14 4.81
C LYS A 169 -4.35 -12.30 4.26
N ARG A 170 -4.16 -12.04 2.96
CA ARG A 170 -2.84 -12.13 2.32
C ARG A 170 -1.94 -10.99 2.76
N PHE A 171 -2.47 -9.78 2.84
CA PHE A 171 -1.70 -8.61 3.23
C PHE A 171 -1.27 -8.67 4.70
N ASP A 172 -2.17 -9.00 5.62
CA ASP A 172 -1.86 -9.19 7.04
C ASP A 172 -0.77 -10.26 7.24
N LYS A 173 -0.86 -11.39 6.52
CA LYS A 173 0.17 -12.43 6.54
C LYS A 173 1.53 -11.92 6.07
N GLU A 174 1.57 -11.11 5.01
CA GLU A 174 2.81 -10.48 4.52
C GLU A 174 3.37 -9.46 5.52
N LEU A 175 2.50 -8.68 6.17
CA LEU A 175 2.90 -7.73 7.21
C LEU A 175 3.49 -8.43 8.44
N ILE A 176 2.87 -9.50 8.94
CA ILE A 176 3.41 -10.31 10.04
C ILE A 176 4.76 -10.92 9.67
N ARG A 177 4.88 -11.50 8.47
CA ARG A 177 6.15 -12.03 7.96
C ARG A 177 7.25 -10.97 7.86
N SER A 178 6.87 -9.75 7.46
CA SER A 178 7.78 -8.61 7.38
C SER A 178 8.19 -8.13 8.78
N MET A 179 7.26 -8.11 9.73
CA MET A 179 7.48 -7.69 11.12
C MET A 179 8.54 -8.58 11.79
N ASN A 180 8.42 -9.89 11.64
CA ASN A 180 9.28 -10.91 12.24
C ASN A 180 10.74 -10.94 11.71
N ARG A 181 11.09 -10.10 10.73
CA ARG A 181 12.45 -10.05 10.17
C ARG A 181 13.04 -8.64 10.30
N PRO A 182 14.19 -8.43 10.96
CA PRO A 182 14.75 -7.09 11.16
C PRO A 182 14.96 -6.35 9.84
N SER A 183 14.79 -5.03 9.88
CA SER A 183 15.01 -4.19 8.71
C SER A 183 16.45 -3.72 8.71
N MET A 184 17.24 -4.17 7.73
CA MET A 184 18.65 -3.82 7.62
C MET A 184 18.89 -2.68 6.61
N LYS A 185 17.85 -2.24 5.88
CA LYS A 185 17.95 -1.21 4.85
C LYS A 185 16.61 -0.59 4.50
N TYR A 186 16.66 0.66 4.04
CA TYR A 186 15.57 1.35 3.37
C TYR A 186 15.24 0.67 2.03
N PHE A 187 13.97 0.72 1.64
CA PHE A 187 13.49 0.26 0.34
C PHE A 187 13.13 1.47 -0.52
N ALA A 188 13.85 1.63 -1.64
CA ALA A 188 13.63 2.74 -2.57
C ALA A 188 12.43 2.55 -3.52
N HIS A 189 11.71 1.42 -3.41
CA HIS A 189 10.56 1.02 -4.26
C HIS A 189 10.69 1.42 -5.74
N SER A 190 11.85 1.12 -6.32
CA SER A 190 12.23 1.48 -7.67
C SER A 190 13.20 0.45 -8.25
N GLY A 191 13.42 0.52 -9.56
CA GLY A 191 14.34 -0.35 -10.28
C GLY A 191 13.74 -1.70 -10.70
N LEU A 192 14.55 -2.49 -11.42
CA LEU A 192 14.12 -3.71 -12.12
C LEU A 192 13.39 -4.72 -11.22
N LYS A 193 13.92 -4.97 -10.02
CA LYS A 193 13.32 -5.94 -9.09
C LYS A 193 11.93 -5.51 -8.64
N TYR A 194 11.77 -4.23 -8.29
CA TYR A 194 10.48 -3.70 -7.87
C TYR A 194 9.50 -3.70 -9.04
N ASN A 195 9.92 -3.26 -10.23
CA ASN A 195 9.09 -3.23 -11.43
C ASN A 195 8.61 -4.64 -11.84
N LEU A 196 9.48 -5.65 -11.74
CA LEU A 196 9.09 -7.04 -12.00
C LEU A 196 8.03 -7.53 -11.01
N LEU A 197 8.22 -7.26 -9.72
CA LEU A 197 7.22 -7.61 -8.70
C LEU A 197 5.92 -6.86 -8.95
N LEU A 198 5.97 -5.57 -9.29
CA LEU A 198 4.80 -4.76 -9.60
C LEU A 198 4.00 -5.38 -10.75
N LYS A 199 4.67 -5.81 -11.83
CA LYS A 199 4.02 -6.49 -12.97
C LYS A 199 3.36 -7.81 -12.56
N ILE A 200 4.05 -8.65 -11.78
CA ILE A 200 3.51 -9.94 -11.31
C ILE A 200 2.28 -9.73 -10.44
N TYR A 201 2.37 -8.79 -9.49
CA TYR A 201 1.25 -8.49 -8.60
C TYR A 201 0.12 -7.77 -9.31
N GLY A 202 0.39 -6.94 -10.32
CA GLY A 202 -0.62 -6.34 -11.17
C GLY A 202 -1.49 -7.40 -11.84
N LEU A 203 -0.85 -8.37 -12.50
CA LEU A 203 -1.56 -9.52 -13.10
C LEU A 203 -2.34 -10.33 -12.06
N TYR A 204 -1.83 -10.44 -10.82
CA TYR A 204 -2.56 -11.08 -9.73
C TYR A 204 -3.82 -10.29 -9.36
N PHE A 205 -3.70 -8.97 -9.14
CA PHE A 205 -4.81 -8.11 -8.74
C PHE A 205 -5.87 -7.99 -9.82
N GLU A 206 -5.49 -7.83 -11.10
CA GLU A 206 -6.41 -7.81 -12.24
C GLU A 206 -7.31 -9.06 -12.31
N ARG A 207 -6.82 -10.20 -11.83
CA ARG A 207 -7.57 -11.47 -11.84
C ARG A 207 -8.50 -11.64 -10.63
N THR A 208 -8.42 -10.76 -9.63
CA THR A 208 -9.22 -10.87 -8.41
C THR A 208 -10.62 -10.30 -8.58
N GLU A 209 -11.57 -10.84 -7.81
CA GLU A 209 -12.99 -10.46 -7.84
C GLU A 209 -13.20 -8.93 -7.77
N PRO A 210 -12.55 -8.14 -6.90
CA PRO A 210 -12.82 -6.71 -6.81
C PRO A 210 -12.43 -5.93 -8.07
N TYR A 211 -11.26 -6.21 -8.66
CA TYR A 211 -10.85 -5.54 -9.90
C TYR A 211 -11.70 -5.97 -11.10
N LYS A 212 -12.07 -7.26 -11.17
CA LYS A 212 -13.01 -7.73 -12.20
C LYS A 212 -14.36 -7.02 -12.09
N TYR A 213 -14.92 -6.98 -10.88
CA TYR A 213 -16.19 -6.29 -10.62
C TYR A 213 -16.12 -4.81 -11.02
N MET A 214 -15.07 -4.10 -10.59
CA MET A 214 -14.90 -2.68 -10.90
C MET A 214 -14.82 -2.42 -12.42
N ASN A 215 -14.27 -3.35 -13.20
CA ASN A 215 -14.07 -3.19 -14.64
C ASN A 215 -15.14 -3.89 -15.50
N ASP A 216 -16.08 -4.60 -14.90
CA ASP A 216 -17.15 -5.29 -15.63
C ASP A 216 -18.29 -4.30 -15.94
N GLU A 217 -18.56 -4.05 -17.22
CA GLU A 217 -19.67 -3.19 -17.67
C GLU A 217 -21.03 -3.65 -17.13
N LYS A 218 -21.17 -4.95 -16.85
CA LYS A 218 -22.39 -5.53 -16.29
C LYS A 218 -22.45 -5.49 -14.77
N SER A 219 -21.42 -4.96 -14.10
CA SER A 219 -21.47 -4.77 -12.65
C SER A 219 -22.57 -3.76 -12.30
N ILE A 220 -23.20 -3.97 -11.14
CA ILE A 220 -24.25 -3.06 -10.62
C ILE A 220 -23.76 -1.61 -10.63
N LEU A 221 -22.52 -1.37 -10.19
CA LEU A 221 -21.93 -0.03 -10.20
C LEU A 221 -21.84 0.57 -11.62
N ASN A 222 -21.33 -0.16 -12.60
CA ASN A 222 -21.18 0.38 -13.96
C ASN A 222 -22.54 0.50 -14.68
N GLN A 223 -23.51 -0.37 -14.38
CA GLN A 223 -24.90 -0.22 -14.86
C GLN A 223 -25.56 1.03 -14.28
N MET A 224 -25.38 1.31 -12.99
CA MET A 224 -25.88 2.54 -12.36
C MET A 224 -25.27 3.80 -12.99
N ILE A 225 -23.96 3.77 -13.28
CA ILE A 225 -23.28 4.86 -14.00
C ILE A 225 -23.90 5.05 -15.40
N HIS A 226 -24.03 3.96 -16.16
CA HIS A 226 -24.55 4.03 -17.52
C HIS A 226 -25.98 4.58 -17.58
N ASN A 227 -26.87 4.06 -16.73
CA ASN A 227 -28.26 4.53 -16.67
C ASN A 227 -28.35 6.02 -16.29
N ARG A 228 -27.46 6.49 -15.41
CA ARG A 228 -27.39 7.91 -15.07
C ARG A 228 -26.92 8.76 -16.25
N ASP A 229 -25.88 8.33 -16.95
CA ASP A 229 -25.36 9.05 -18.11
C ASP A 229 -26.42 9.14 -19.22
N GLU A 230 -27.18 8.05 -19.46
CA GLU A 230 -28.31 8.05 -20.39
C GLU A 230 -29.41 9.04 -19.97
N MET A 231 -29.78 9.07 -18.69
CA MET A 231 -30.77 10.02 -18.17
C MET A 231 -30.30 11.47 -18.34
N ILE A 232 -29.02 11.76 -18.06
CA ILE A 232 -28.47 13.11 -18.24
C ILE A 232 -28.50 13.52 -19.71
N ALA A 233 -28.08 12.64 -20.63
CA ALA A 233 -28.11 12.92 -22.07
C ALA A 233 -29.52 13.23 -22.57
N GLN A 234 -30.53 12.44 -22.15
CA GLN A 234 -31.93 12.69 -22.50
C GLN A 234 -32.43 14.04 -21.96
N TYR A 235 -32.05 14.41 -20.73
CA TYR A 235 -32.38 15.73 -20.17
C TYR A 235 -31.73 16.88 -20.94
N GLU A 236 -30.47 16.73 -21.34
CA GLU A 236 -29.76 17.73 -22.14
C GLU A 236 -30.40 17.92 -23.52
N GLU A 237 -30.73 16.83 -24.22
CA GLU A 237 -31.47 16.88 -25.48
C GLU A 237 -32.82 17.59 -25.31
N THR A 238 -33.58 17.25 -24.27
CA THR A 238 -34.88 17.88 -23.99
C THR A 238 -34.77 19.38 -23.72
N ILE A 239 -33.68 19.83 -23.08
CA ILE A 239 -33.43 21.26 -22.81
C ILE A 239 -33.08 21.98 -24.10
N ILE A 240 -32.25 21.39 -24.95
CA ILE A 240 -31.88 21.94 -26.26
C ILE A 240 -33.13 22.09 -27.14
N GLU A 241 -33.94 21.04 -27.26
CA GLU A 241 -35.19 21.07 -28.02
C GLU A 241 -36.13 22.18 -27.55
N LYS A 242 -36.33 22.31 -26.23
CA LYS A 242 -37.18 23.38 -25.66
C LYS A 242 -36.59 24.77 -25.89
N SER A 243 -35.28 24.93 -25.85
CA SER A 243 -34.60 26.20 -26.12
C SER A 243 -34.78 26.62 -27.58
N ASP A 244 -34.63 25.70 -28.52
CA ASP A 244 -34.80 25.95 -29.95
C ASP A 244 -36.28 26.25 -30.28
N GLU A 245 -37.21 25.56 -29.63
CA GLU A 245 -38.65 25.82 -29.78
C GLU A 245 -39.02 27.23 -29.30
N ILE A 246 -38.44 27.69 -28.18
CA ILE A 246 -38.64 29.06 -27.67
C ILE A 246 -38.02 30.10 -28.60
N ALA A 247 -36.81 29.84 -29.12
CA ALA A 247 -36.14 30.74 -30.06
C ALA A 247 -36.94 30.90 -31.36
N SER A 248 -37.53 29.81 -31.87
CA SER A 248 -38.37 29.83 -33.08
C SER A 248 -39.71 30.55 -32.91
N LYS A 249 -40.26 30.59 -31.68
CA LYS A 249 -41.50 31.33 -31.37
C LYS A 249 -41.28 32.84 -31.18
N LEU A 250 -40.02 33.27 -31.03
CA LEU A 250 -39.64 34.66 -30.83
C LEU A 250 -39.11 35.33 -32.12
N SER A 251 -38.92 34.56 -33.20
CA SER A 251 -38.58 35.03 -34.56
C SER A 251 -39.80 35.21 -35.43
#